data_AF-A0A0U5EUU7-F1
#
_entry.id   AF-A0A0U5EUU7-F1
#
_cell.length_a   1.000
_cell.length_b   1.000
_cell.length_c   1.000
_cell.angle_alpha   90.00
_cell.angle_beta   90.00
_cell.angle_gamma   90.00
#
_symmetry.space_group_name_H-M   'P 1'
#
loop_
_entity.id
_entity.type
_entity.pdbx_description
1 polymer ?
#
loop_
_entity_poly.entity_id
_entity_poly.type
_entity_poly.pdbx_seq_one_letter_code
_entity_poly.pdbx_strand_id
1 'polypeptide(L)'
;MVKTFKPVISANFLKMLEDSRVGKALIEVTGFSVYKMLTRFSLNLPTLSNPTGWSLDCYDVKLTYNQPDVILFLKYAWLYSETETNEHIDNLIHAVAQDITGFEKNLSIEDGQRKLNETTKILKNQEGVIVQKNDDIRAAHDELEKTHLELETKKTQISQQEKKLRQTCKELEVKLQKEKETSIRNSKSASEPRGCEEVNEYLEELVQKNPKKGPAELWKLIPKGRNGSDVLIEFGKITHEECGCTHFGKKAFYARIQKN
;
A
#
# COMPACT_ATOMS: atom_id res chain seq x y z
N MET A 1 -34.49 -26.04 -74.92
CA MET A 1 -33.04 -26.27 -74.76
C MET A 1 -32.62 -25.62 -73.45
N VAL A 2 -32.04 -26.36 -72.51
CA VAL A 2 -31.55 -25.80 -71.23
C VAL A 2 -30.34 -24.92 -71.54
N LYS A 3 -30.36 -23.65 -71.16
CA LYS A 3 -29.19 -22.79 -71.29
C LYS A 3 -28.26 -23.08 -70.10
N THR A 4 -27.03 -23.49 -70.40
CA THR A 4 -26.00 -23.68 -69.38
C THR A 4 -25.13 -22.43 -69.32
N PHE A 5 -25.00 -21.86 -68.12
CA PHE A 5 -24.06 -20.78 -67.87
C PHE A 5 -22.63 -21.33 -67.87
N LYS A 6 -21.81 -20.79 -68.76
CA LYS A 6 -20.35 -20.96 -68.76
C LYS A 6 -19.72 -19.58 -68.64
N PRO A 7 -19.09 -19.25 -67.50
CA PRO A 7 -18.49 -17.94 -67.30
C PRO A 7 -17.31 -17.72 -68.25
N VAL A 8 -17.15 -16.48 -68.73
CA VAL A 8 -15.87 -16.03 -69.29
C VAL A 8 -14.91 -15.77 -68.12
N ILE A 9 -13.99 -16.70 -67.91
CA ILE A 9 -13.03 -16.64 -66.79
C ILE A 9 -11.92 -15.64 -67.15
N SER A 10 -12.03 -14.41 -66.64
CA SER A 10 -10.96 -13.40 -66.70
C SER A 10 -10.34 -13.18 -65.32
N ALA A 11 -9.10 -12.68 -65.26
CA ALA A 11 -8.42 -12.39 -64.00
C ALA A 11 -9.19 -11.37 -63.14
N ASN A 12 -9.78 -10.35 -63.78
CA ASN A 12 -10.57 -9.33 -63.08
C ASN A 12 -11.87 -9.91 -62.50
N PHE A 13 -12.54 -10.81 -63.24
CA PHE A 13 -13.75 -11.46 -62.78
C PHE A 13 -13.47 -12.40 -61.60
N LEU A 14 -12.41 -13.21 -61.69
CA LEU A 14 -11.95 -14.04 -60.57
C LEU A 14 -11.67 -13.20 -59.32
N LYS A 15 -10.89 -12.13 -59.48
CA LYS A 15 -10.53 -11.23 -58.39
C LYS A 15 -11.77 -10.57 -57.76
N MET A 16 -12.73 -10.12 -58.57
CA MET A 16 -13.96 -9.52 -58.07
C MET A 16 -14.76 -10.51 -57.19
N LEU A 17 -14.88 -11.77 -57.62
CA LEU A 17 -15.53 -12.81 -56.81
C LEU A 17 -14.71 -13.13 -55.54
N GLU A 18 -13.39 -13.19 -55.64
CA GLU A 18 -12.52 -13.51 -54.49
C GLU A 18 -12.42 -12.38 -53.47
N ASP A 19 -12.54 -11.12 -53.89
CA ASP A 19 -12.40 -9.96 -53.00
C ASP A 19 -13.71 -9.60 -52.28
N SER A 20 -14.85 -9.99 -52.85
CA SER A 20 -16.16 -9.65 -52.28
C SER A 20 -16.46 -10.41 -50.99
N ARG A 21 -17.24 -9.79 -50.08
CA ARG A 21 -17.62 -10.42 -48.81
C ARG A 21 -18.39 -11.72 -49.02
N VAL A 22 -19.35 -11.71 -49.95
CA VAL A 22 -20.14 -12.89 -50.32
C VAL A 22 -19.28 -13.98 -50.93
N GLY A 23 -18.42 -13.62 -51.89
CA GLY A 23 -17.59 -14.60 -52.55
C GLY A 23 -16.59 -15.25 -51.61
N LYS A 24 -15.97 -14.50 -50.69
CA LYS A 24 -15.13 -15.06 -49.60
C LYS A 24 -15.89 -16.06 -48.74
N ALA A 25 -17.09 -15.70 -48.30
CA ALA A 25 -17.91 -16.60 -47.48
C ALA A 25 -18.31 -17.87 -48.25
N LEU A 26 -18.66 -17.75 -49.54
CA LEU A 26 -19.02 -18.91 -50.36
C LEU A 26 -17.80 -19.79 -50.66
N ILE A 27 -16.60 -19.22 -50.84
CA ILE A 27 -15.34 -19.99 -50.94
C ILE A 27 -15.09 -20.78 -49.66
N GLU A 28 -15.30 -20.16 -48.50
CA GLU A 28 -15.12 -20.81 -47.19
C GLU A 28 -16.13 -21.95 -46.99
N VAL A 29 -17.42 -21.71 -47.25
CA VAL A 29 -18.48 -22.72 -47.10
C VAL A 29 -18.29 -23.89 -48.07
N THR A 30 -17.90 -23.61 -49.31
CA THR A 30 -17.77 -24.65 -50.35
C THR A 30 -16.43 -25.37 -50.29
N GLY A 31 -15.40 -24.77 -49.67
CA GLY A 31 -14.05 -25.32 -49.59
C GLY A 31 -13.29 -25.34 -50.93
N PHE A 32 -13.76 -24.62 -51.95
CA PHE A 32 -13.15 -24.57 -53.28
C PHE A 32 -12.74 -23.14 -53.65
N SER A 33 -11.61 -23.01 -54.35
CA SER A 33 -11.25 -21.74 -54.97
C SER A 33 -12.23 -21.36 -56.09
N VAL A 34 -12.39 -20.07 -56.35
CA VAL A 34 -13.25 -19.55 -57.42
C VAL A 34 -12.89 -20.19 -58.76
N TYR A 35 -11.60 -20.27 -59.07
CA TYR A 35 -11.14 -20.92 -60.30
C TYR A 35 -11.60 -22.38 -60.40
N LYS A 36 -11.49 -23.16 -59.32
CA LYS A 36 -11.95 -24.56 -59.30
C LYS A 36 -13.47 -24.65 -59.46
N MET A 37 -14.21 -23.74 -58.83
CA MET A 37 -15.67 -23.70 -58.95
C MET A 37 -16.13 -23.46 -60.39
N LEU A 38 -15.57 -22.43 -61.04
CA LEU A 38 -15.97 -22.04 -62.40
C LEU A 38 -15.48 -22.99 -63.50
N THR A 39 -14.47 -23.82 -63.22
CA THR A 39 -13.93 -24.80 -64.19
C THR A 39 -14.48 -26.21 -64.02
N ARG A 40 -14.97 -26.57 -62.83
CA ARG A 40 -15.45 -27.94 -62.53
C ARG A 40 -16.95 -28.07 -62.48
N PHE A 41 -17.67 -26.96 -62.32
CA PHE A 41 -19.11 -26.95 -62.27
C PHE A 41 -19.70 -26.05 -63.35
N SER A 42 -20.93 -26.34 -63.74
CA SER A 42 -21.72 -25.50 -64.63
C SER A 42 -23.14 -25.38 -64.11
N LEU A 43 -23.72 -24.19 -64.25
CA LEU A 43 -25.06 -23.89 -63.76
C LEU A 43 -26.06 -24.00 -64.91
N ASN A 44 -27.06 -24.83 -64.74
CA ASN A 44 -28.18 -24.96 -65.65
C ASN A 44 -29.27 -23.97 -65.23
N LEU A 45 -29.60 -23.04 -66.13
CA LEU A 45 -30.59 -22.00 -65.91
C LEU A 45 -32.00 -22.59 -65.98
N PRO A 46 -32.94 -22.11 -65.14
CA PRO A 46 -34.34 -22.49 -65.25
C PRO A 46 -34.90 -22.16 -66.64
N THR A 47 -35.91 -22.92 -67.04
CA THR A 47 -36.62 -22.70 -68.31
C THR A 47 -38.08 -22.37 -68.03
N LEU A 48 -38.81 -21.83 -69.01
CA LEU A 48 -40.26 -21.59 -68.88
C LEU A 48 -41.07 -22.85 -68.50
N SER A 49 -40.62 -24.03 -68.93
CA SER A 49 -41.24 -25.31 -68.58
C SER A 49 -40.81 -25.87 -67.21
N ASN A 50 -39.75 -25.33 -66.62
CA ASN A 50 -39.27 -25.69 -65.29
C ASN A 50 -38.65 -24.45 -64.60
N PRO A 51 -39.50 -23.54 -64.08
CA PRO A 51 -39.08 -22.22 -63.62
C PRO A 51 -38.26 -22.24 -62.31
N THR A 52 -38.30 -23.33 -61.55
CA THR A 52 -37.52 -23.52 -60.31
C THR A 52 -36.29 -24.42 -60.50
N GLY A 53 -36.05 -24.91 -61.72
CA GLY A 53 -35.10 -25.97 -62.06
C GLY A 53 -33.62 -25.57 -62.08
N TRP A 54 -33.14 -24.81 -61.10
CA TRP A 54 -31.71 -24.60 -60.93
C TRP A 54 -31.03 -25.95 -60.66
N SER A 55 -30.14 -26.35 -61.56
CA SER A 55 -29.37 -27.56 -61.41
C SER A 55 -27.92 -27.28 -61.76
N LEU A 56 -27.03 -28.17 -61.32
CA LEU A 56 -25.61 -28.07 -61.62
C LEU A 56 -25.16 -29.34 -62.31
N ASP A 57 -24.22 -29.19 -63.23
CA ASP A 57 -23.43 -30.30 -63.75
C ASP A 57 -22.02 -30.21 -63.16
N CYS A 58 -21.49 -31.34 -62.69
CA CYS A 58 -20.12 -31.46 -62.23
C CYS A 58 -19.33 -32.32 -63.22
N TYR A 59 -18.25 -31.78 -63.77
CA TYR A 59 -17.38 -32.50 -64.70
C TYR A 59 -16.43 -33.48 -64.01
N ASP A 60 -16.45 -33.55 -62.68
CA ASP A 60 -15.65 -34.47 -61.86
C ASP A 60 -16.56 -35.32 -60.96
N VAL A 61 -16.88 -36.53 -61.42
CA VAL A 61 -17.82 -37.45 -60.76
C VAL A 61 -17.32 -37.92 -59.39
N LYS A 62 -16.02 -37.77 -59.08
CA LYS A 62 -15.45 -38.17 -57.79
C LYS A 62 -15.44 -37.03 -56.76
N LEU A 63 -15.80 -35.82 -57.16
CA LEU A 63 -15.77 -34.67 -56.28
C LEU A 63 -16.95 -34.71 -55.29
N THR A 64 -16.67 -34.72 -53.99
CA THR A 64 -17.69 -34.56 -52.95
C THR A 64 -17.90 -33.07 -52.66
N TYR A 65 -19.14 -32.61 -52.69
CA TYR A 65 -19.50 -31.21 -52.45
C TYR A 65 -20.94 -31.08 -51.98
N ASN A 66 -21.26 -29.96 -51.33
CA ASN A 66 -22.63 -29.60 -50.98
C ASN A 66 -23.28 -28.87 -52.18
N GLN A 67 -24.23 -29.54 -52.84
CA GLN A 67 -24.88 -29.05 -54.05
C GLN A 67 -25.53 -27.66 -53.89
N PRO A 68 -26.38 -27.40 -52.85
CA PRO A 68 -26.89 -26.07 -52.54
C PRO A 68 -25.85 -24.95 -52.53
N ASP A 69 -24.72 -25.16 -51.85
CA ASP A 69 -23.69 -24.12 -51.67
C ASP A 69 -22.97 -23.82 -52.99
N VAL A 70 -22.71 -24.86 -53.79
CA VAL A 70 -22.15 -24.71 -55.14
C VAL A 70 -23.14 -24.00 -56.06
N ILE A 71 -24.44 -24.32 -56.01
CA ILE A 71 -25.47 -23.61 -56.79
C ILE A 71 -25.50 -22.13 -56.41
N LEU A 72 -25.46 -21.82 -55.12
CA LEU A 72 -25.48 -20.44 -54.64
C LEU A 72 -24.25 -19.65 -55.12
N PHE A 73 -23.07 -20.27 -55.09
CA PHE A 73 -21.86 -19.69 -55.67
C PHE A 73 -21.97 -19.46 -57.18
N LEU A 74 -22.47 -20.44 -57.93
CA LEU A 74 -22.60 -20.28 -59.38
C LEU A 74 -23.68 -19.25 -59.75
N LYS A 75 -24.75 -19.14 -58.97
CA LYS A 75 -25.75 -18.06 -59.09
C LYS A 75 -25.11 -16.69 -58.85
N TYR A 76 -24.26 -16.57 -57.82
CA TYR A 76 -23.48 -15.36 -57.56
C TYR A 76 -22.59 -15.02 -58.75
N ALA A 77 -21.80 -15.98 -59.25
CA ALA A 77 -20.95 -15.77 -60.41
C ALA A 77 -21.75 -15.39 -61.67
N TRP A 78 -22.90 -16.02 -61.89
CA TRP A 78 -23.79 -15.71 -63.02
C TRP A 78 -24.32 -14.28 -62.96
N LEU A 79 -24.77 -13.82 -61.79
CA LEU A 79 -25.30 -12.47 -61.57
C LEU A 79 -24.31 -11.37 -61.98
N TYR A 80 -23.02 -11.59 -61.76
CA TYR A 80 -21.95 -10.63 -62.09
C TYR A 80 -21.24 -10.92 -63.41
N SER A 81 -21.71 -11.91 -64.16
CA SER A 81 -21.20 -12.18 -65.51
C SER A 81 -21.90 -11.30 -66.55
N GLU A 82 -21.18 -10.94 -67.60
CA GLU A 82 -21.77 -10.24 -68.75
C GLU A 82 -22.82 -11.15 -69.40
N THR A 83 -24.11 -10.83 -69.22
CA THR A 83 -25.24 -11.60 -69.76
C THR A 83 -26.08 -10.72 -70.70
N GLU A 84 -26.54 -11.30 -71.81
CA GLU A 84 -27.48 -10.63 -72.72
C GLU A 84 -28.81 -10.39 -72.02
N THR A 85 -29.39 -9.19 -72.14
CA THR A 85 -30.61 -8.79 -71.44
C THR A 85 -31.87 -9.17 -72.23
N ASN A 86 -32.82 -9.83 -71.55
CA ASN A 86 -34.21 -9.98 -71.99
C ASN A 86 -35.11 -10.17 -70.75
N GLU A 87 -36.42 -9.97 -70.91
CA GLU A 87 -37.39 -9.95 -69.79
C GLU A 87 -37.38 -11.24 -68.92
N HIS A 88 -37.09 -12.40 -69.52
CA HIS A 88 -36.97 -13.65 -68.76
C HIS A 88 -35.69 -13.70 -67.91
N ILE A 89 -34.59 -13.16 -68.44
CA ILE A 89 -33.32 -13.02 -67.73
C ILE A 89 -33.45 -12.01 -66.59
N ASP A 90 -34.19 -10.92 -66.77
CA ASP A 90 -34.42 -9.91 -65.72
C ASP A 90 -35.14 -10.49 -64.50
N ASN A 91 -36.16 -11.34 -64.72
CA ASN A 91 -36.84 -12.05 -63.64
C ASN A 91 -35.92 -13.03 -62.90
N LEU A 92 -35.04 -13.74 -63.62
CA LEU A 92 -34.04 -14.63 -63.02
C LEU A 92 -32.97 -13.86 -62.24
N ILE A 93 -32.54 -12.69 -62.74
CA ILE A 93 -31.63 -11.78 -62.05
C ILE A 93 -32.23 -11.36 -60.72
N HIS A 94 -33.51 -10.95 -60.69
CA HIS A 94 -34.17 -10.57 -59.45
C HIS A 94 -34.24 -11.71 -58.42
N ALA A 95 -34.60 -12.93 -58.87
CA ALA A 95 -34.64 -14.09 -57.98
C ALA A 95 -33.24 -14.41 -57.40
N VAL A 96 -32.20 -14.39 -58.23
CA VAL A 96 -30.82 -14.61 -57.78
C VAL A 96 -30.36 -13.50 -56.83
N ALA A 97 -30.67 -12.23 -57.13
CA ALA A 97 -30.34 -11.12 -56.25
C ALA A 97 -30.99 -11.25 -54.87
N GLN A 98 -32.23 -11.76 -54.80
CA GLN A 98 -32.90 -12.06 -53.53
C GLN A 98 -32.20 -13.18 -52.75
N ASP A 99 -31.83 -14.28 -53.42
CA ASP A 99 -31.08 -15.38 -52.80
C ASP A 99 -29.76 -14.90 -52.20
N ILE A 100 -28.98 -14.10 -52.96
CA ILE A 100 -27.71 -13.53 -52.51
C ILE A 100 -27.91 -12.55 -51.35
N THR A 101 -28.93 -11.69 -51.43
CA THR A 101 -29.26 -10.75 -50.34
C THR A 101 -29.67 -11.49 -49.06
N GLY A 102 -30.41 -12.59 -49.18
CA GLY A 102 -30.78 -13.44 -48.06
C GLY A 102 -29.54 -14.05 -47.38
N PHE A 103 -28.60 -14.55 -48.18
CA PHE A 103 -27.33 -15.07 -47.69
C PHE A 103 -26.48 -13.99 -46.99
N GLU A 104 -26.36 -12.80 -47.57
CA GLU A 104 -25.64 -11.66 -46.95
C GLU A 104 -26.22 -11.24 -45.59
N LYS A 105 -27.55 -11.27 -45.46
CA LYS A 105 -28.23 -10.99 -44.19
C LYS A 105 -27.87 -12.05 -43.14
N ASN A 106 -27.89 -13.33 -43.51
CA ASN A 106 -27.50 -14.42 -42.60
C ASN A 106 -26.05 -14.30 -42.15
N LEU A 107 -25.11 -14.01 -43.07
CA LEU A 107 -23.71 -13.75 -42.71
C LEU A 107 -23.56 -12.61 -41.70
N SER A 108 -24.33 -11.53 -41.89
CA SER A 108 -24.29 -10.38 -40.97
C SER A 108 -24.84 -10.71 -39.58
N ILE A 109 -25.83 -11.61 -39.50
CA ILE A 109 -26.35 -12.12 -38.23
C ILE A 109 -25.29 -12.99 -37.54
N GLU A 110 -24.65 -13.91 -38.26
CA GLU A 110 -23.60 -14.78 -37.71
C GLU A 110 -22.39 -13.98 -37.21
N ASP A 111 -21.93 -12.98 -37.97
CA ASP A 111 -20.88 -12.05 -37.55
C ASP A 111 -21.29 -11.28 -36.28
N GLY A 112 -22.55 -10.85 -36.22
CA GLY A 112 -23.11 -10.19 -35.04
C GLY A 112 -23.10 -11.09 -33.81
N GLN A 113 -23.53 -12.34 -33.96
CA GLN A 113 -23.53 -13.35 -32.90
C GLN A 113 -22.11 -13.68 -32.43
N ARG A 114 -21.15 -13.79 -33.35
CA ARG A 114 -19.74 -14.03 -33.02
C ARG A 114 -19.18 -12.90 -32.16
N LYS A 115 -19.37 -11.65 -32.58
CA LYS A 115 -18.94 -10.47 -31.81
C LYS A 115 -19.62 -10.37 -30.45
N LEU A 116 -20.91 -10.71 -30.39
CA LEU A 116 -21.65 -10.73 -29.14
C LEU A 116 -21.05 -11.77 -28.18
N ASN A 117 -20.81 -13.00 -28.65
CA ASN A 117 -20.22 -14.06 -27.84
C ASN A 117 -18.81 -13.71 -27.33
N GLU A 118 -17.98 -13.09 -28.16
CA GLU A 118 -16.66 -12.59 -27.76
C GLU A 118 -16.77 -11.51 -26.68
N THR A 119 -17.69 -10.56 -26.86
CA THR A 119 -17.95 -9.48 -25.89
C THR A 119 -18.45 -10.06 -24.56
N THR A 120 -19.38 -11.01 -24.60
CA THR A 120 -19.88 -11.70 -23.39
C THR A 120 -18.75 -12.44 -22.66
N LYS A 121 -17.82 -13.08 -23.39
CA LYS A 121 -16.66 -13.74 -22.79
C LYS A 121 -15.75 -12.73 -22.08
N ILE A 122 -15.49 -11.58 -22.70
CA ILE A 122 -14.69 -10.51 -22.10
C ILE A 122 -15.37 -9.98 -20.83
N LEU A 123 -16.67 -9.73 -20.86
CA LEU A 123 -17.43 -9.23 -19.70
C LEU A 123 -17.39 -10.21 -18.53
N LYS A 124 -17.58 -11.51 -18.77
CA LYS A 124 -17.47 -12.55 -17.72
C LYS A 124 -16.07 -12.59 -17.09
N ASN A 125 -15.02 -12.44 -17.91
CA ASN A 125 -13.67 -12.38 -17.38
C ASN A 125 -13.45 -11.13 -16.52
N GLN A 126 -13.98 -9.98 -16.94
CA GLN A 126 -13.91 -8.73 -16.16
C GLN A 126 -14.69 -8.83 -14.84
N GLU A 127 -15.85 -9.46 -14.85
CA GLU A 127 -16.64 -9.73 -13.64
C GLU A 127 -15.84 -10.56 -12.62
N GLY A 128 -15.16 -11.63 -13.07
CA GLY A 128 -14.27 -12.42 -12.21
C GLY A 128 -13.12 -11.61 -11.61
N VAL A 129 -12.52 -10.70 -12.40
CA VAL A 129 -11.47 -9.79 -11.90
C VAL A 129 -12.01 -8.81 -10.86
N ILE A 130 -13.22 -8.29 -11.05
CA ILE A 130 -13.86 -7.38 -10.09
C ILE A 130 -14.13 -8.08 -8.76
N VAL A 131 -14.64 -9.32 -8.80
CA VAL A 131 -14.87 -10.12 -7.59
C VAL A 131 -13.56 -10.33 -6.84
N GLN A 132 -12.50 -10.76 -7.53
CA GLN A 132 -11.19 -10.96 -6.90
C GLN A 132 -10.66 -9.67 -6.25
N LYS A 133 -10.75 -8.54 -6.95
CA LYS A 133 -10.31 -7.25 -6.39
C LYS A 133 -11.13 -6.82 -5.18
N ASN A 134 -12.44 -7.09 -5.17
CA ASN A 134 -13.27 -6.80 -4.01
C ASN A 134 -12.88 -7.64 -2.79
N ASP A 135 -12.51 -8.90 -3.00
CA ASP A 135 -12.00 -9.76 -1.92
C ASP A 135 -10.64 -9.27 -1.41
N ASP A 136 -9.73 -8.87 -2.31
CA ASP A 136 -8.44 -8.29 -1.95
C ASP A 136 -8.60 -6.98 -1.14
N ILE A 137 -9.54 -6.10 -1.54
CA ILE A 137 -9.86 -4.86 -0.82
C ILE A 137 -10.39 -5.18 0.58
N ARG A 138 -11.25 -6.20 0.72
CA ARG A 138 -11.78 -6.61 2.03
C ARG A 138 -10.66 -7.11 2.94
N ALA A 139 -9.79 -7.97 2.43
CA ALA A 139 -8.64 -8.45 3.20
C ALA A 139 -7.71 -7.32 3.64
N ALA A 140 -7.42 -6.36 2.75
CA ALA A 140 -6.62 -5.18 3.08
C ALA A 140 -7.31 -4.29 4.12
N HIS A 141 -8.63 -4.15 4.05
CA HIS A 141 -9.42 -3.41 5.04
C HIS A 141 -9.35 -4.06 6.43
N ASP A 142 -9.50 -5.38 6.51
CA ASP A 142 -9.42 -6.13 7.77
C ASP A 142 -8.02 -6.01 8.41
N GLU A 143 -6.96 -6.05 7.60
CA GLU A 143 -5.59 -5.84 8.07
C GLU A 143 -5.35 -4.42 8.59
N LEU A 144 -5.92 -3.42 7.90
CA LEU A 144 -5.85 -2.03 8.32
C LEU A 144 -6.57 -1.81 9.65
N GLU A 145 -7.76 -2.39 9.82
CA GLU A 145 -8.54 -2.29 11.05
C GLU A 145 -7.80 -2.93 12.23
N LYS A 146 -7.19 -4.10 12.02
CA LYS A 146 -6.34 -4.74 13.02
C LYS A 146 -5.16 -3.85 13.41
N THR A 147 -4.46 -3.30 12.41
CA THR A 147 -3.31 -2.42 12.64
C THR A 147 -3.71 -1.17 13.42
N HIS A 148 -4.85 -0.58 13.09
CA HIS A 148 -5.39 0.57 13.80
C HIS A 148 -5.68 0.24 15.28
N LEU A 149 -6.29 -0.91 15.56
CA LEU A 149 -6.57 -1.35 16.92
C LEU A 149 -5.28 -1.58 17.74
N GLU A 150 -4.25 -2.17 17.12
CA GLU A 150 -2.93 -2.33 17.76
C GLU A 150 -2.28 -0.97 18.08
N LEU A 151 -2.41 0.01 17.19
CA LEU A 151 -1.89 1.36 17.41
C LEU A 151 -2.61 2.09 18.55
N GLU A 152 -3.95 2.04 18.60
CA GLU A 152 -4.72 2.63 19.71
C GLU A 152 -4.41 1.95 21.05
N THR A 153 -4.17 0.64 21.04
CA THR A 153 -3.71 -0.10 22.22
C THR A 153 -2.34 0.40 22.70
N LYS A 154 -1.36 0.51 21.79
CA LYS A 154 -0.01 1.02 22.10
C LYS A 154 -0.06 2.47 22.60
N LYS A 155 -0.85 3.33 21.97
CA LYS A 155 -1.07 4.72 22.39
C LYS A 155 -1.62 4.80 23.81
N THR A 156 -2.58 3.94 24.15
CA THR A 156 -3.13 3.86 25.51
C THR A 156 -2.07 3.43 26.53
N GLN A 157 -1.25 2.43 26.19
CA GLN A 157 -0.15 1.97 27.04
C GLN A 157 0.90 3.07 27.28
N ILE A 158 1.30 3.80 26.23
CA ILE A 158 2.23 4.92 26.34
C ILE A 158 1.65 6.00 27.27
N SER A 159 0.38 6.39 27.09
CA SER A 159 -0.26 7.36 27.97
C SER A 159 -0.26 6.92 29.45
N GLN A 160 -0.46 5.64 29.72
CA GLN A 160 -0.36 5.10 31.08
C GLN A 160 1.06 5.16 31.63
N GLN A 161 2.07 4.84 30.81
CA GLN A 161 3.48 4.94 31.19
C GLN A 161 3.89 6.40 31.48
N GLU A 162 3.46 7.35 30.65
CA GLU A 162 3.70 8.78 30.87
C GLU A 162 3.08 9.26 32.19
N LYS A 163 1.85 8.83 32.51
CA LYS A 163 1.21 9.15 33.79
C LYS A 163 2.01 8.61 34.98
N LYS A 164 2.45 7.34 34.90
CA LYS A 164 3.30 6.73 35.94
C LYS A 164 4.62 7.49 36.10
N LEU A 165 5.30 7.80 35.00
CA LEU A 165 6.56 8.54 35.02
C LEU A 165 6.39 9.92 35.65
N ARG A 166 5.35 10.67 35.25
CA ARG A 166 5.02 11.98 35.86
C ARG A 166 4.79 11.87 37.36
N GLN A 167 4.13 10.81 37.82
CA GLN A 167 3.92 10.58 39.25
C GLN A 167 5.25 10.28 39.97
N THR A 168 6.08 9.40 39.42
CA THR A 168 7.41 9.10 39.98
C THR A 168 8.31 10.35 40.02
N CYS A 169 8.31 11.18 38.98
CA CYS A 169 9.06 12.45 38.98
C CYS A 169 8.61 13.37 40.12
N LYS A 170 7.30 13.53 40.34
CA LYS A 170 6.77 14.31 41.47
C LYS A 170 7.19 13.74 42.82
N GLU A 171 7.16 12.42 42.98
CA GLU A 171 7.60 11.76 44.21
C GLU A 171 9.10 11.98 44.48
N LEU A 172 9.93 11.93 43.43
CA LEU A 172 11.37 12.20 43.53
C LEU A 172 11.65 13.67 43.85
N GLU A 173 10.92 14.62 43.25
CA GLU A 173 11.01 16.05 43.57
C GLU A 173 10.72 16.30 45.05
N VAL A 174 9.66 15.70 45.59
CA VAL A 174 9.31 15.82 47.02
C VAL A 174 10.41 15.24 47.91
N LYS A 175 10.99 14.08 47.55
CA LYS A 175 12.11 13.49 48.29
C LYS A 175 13.35 14.39 48.26
N LEU A 176 13.71 14.90 47.09
CA LEU A 176 14.84 15.82 46.91
C LEU A 176 14.69 17.09 47.76
N GLN A 177 13.48 17.65 47.79
CA GLN A 177 13.18 18.83 48.60
C GLN A 177 13.36 18.55 50.10
N LYS A 178 12.87 17.41 50.59
CA LYS A 178 13.06 16.98 51.98
C LYS A 178 14.54 16.79 52.33
N GLU A 179 15.33 16.18 51.45
CA GLU A 179 16.78 16.01 51.65
C GLU A 179 17.50 17.37 51.71
N LYS A 180 17.17 18.30 50.82
CA LYS A 180 17.71 19.67 50.86
C LYS A 180 17.38 20.39 52.16
N GLU A 181 16.12 20.33 52.61
CA GLU A 181 15.69 20.94 53.87
C GLU A 181 16.43 20.33 55.07
N THR A 182 16.62 19.01 55.07
CA THR A 182 17.38 18.29 56.11
C THR A 182 18.86 18.70 56.12
N SER A 183 19.48 18.81 54.94
CA SER A 183 20.85 19.28 54.77
C SER A 183 21.04 20.72 55.26
N ILE A 184 20.10 21.62 54.93
CA ILE A 184 20.13 23.02 55.36
C ILE A 184 19.94 23.13 56.88
N ARG A 185 19.08 22.29 57.48
CA ARG A 185 18.88 22.25 58.92
C ARG A 185 20.15 21.77 59.65
N ASN A 186 20.83 20.77 59.08
CA ASN A 186 22.10 20.28 59.59
C ASN A 186 23.23 21.32 59.43
N SER A 187 23.21 22.15 58.38
CA SER A 187 24.20 23.23 58.20
C SER A 187 23.94 24.45 59.08
N LYS A 188 22.68 24.81 59.37
CA LYS A 188 22.35 25.92 60.29
C LYS A 188 22.63 25.58 61.75
N SER A 189 22.58 24.31 62.13
CA SER A 189 22.95 23.87 63.48
C SER A 189 24.46 23.93 63.76
N ALA A 190 25.29 24.23 62.75
CA ALA A 190 26.75 24.41 62.87
C ALA A 190 27.18 25.88 62.98
N SER A 191 26.24 26.83 63.05
CA SER A 191 26.50 28.26 63.22
C SER A 191 25.87 28.80 64.51
N GLU A 192 26.53 28.56 65.64
CA GLU A 192 26.36 29.27 66.92
C GLU A 192 27.76 29.76 67.40
N PRO A 193 27.84 30.74 68.31
CA PRO A 193 28.15 32.16 68.14
C PRO A 193 29.67 32.48 68.11
N ARG A 194 30.04 33.71 67.71
CA ARG A 194 31.42 34.20 67.75
C ARG A 194 31.91 34.28 69.21
N GLY A 195 33.11 33.74 69.47
CA GLY A 195 33.89 33.99 70.68
C GLY A 195 34.01 35.48 70.99
N CYS A 196 34.00 35.88 72.26
CA CYS A 196 34.47 37.20 72.67
C CYS A 196 35.97 37.31 72.37
N GLU A 197 36.50 38.53 72.31
CA GLU A 197 37.88 38.77 71.89
C GLU A 197 38.87 38.07 72.83
N GLU A 198 38.57 38.04 74.12
CA GLU A 198 39.38 37.43 75.18
C GLU A 198 39.53 35.91 74.99
N VAL A 199 38.48 35.23 74.52
CA VAL A 199 38.55 33.80 74.21
C VAL A 199 39.34 33.54 72.94
N ASN A 200 39.30 34.46 71.97
CA ASN A 200 40.11 34.33 70.76
C ASN A 200 41.59 34.55 71.08
N GLU A 201 41.93 35.56 71.87
CA GLU A 201 43.29 35.83 72.33
C GLU A 201 43.85 34.65 73.13
N TYR A 202 43.07 34.11 74.08
CA TYR A 202 43.46 32.93 74.84
C TYR A 202 43.75 31.72 73.94
N LEU A 203 42.95 31.51 72.90
CA LEU A 203 43.16 30.42 71.95
C LEU A 203 44.40 30.61 71.09
N GLU A 204 44.65 31.81 70.59
CA GLU A 204 45.85 32.14 69.83
C GLU A 204 47.11 31.94 70.68
N GLU A 205 47.08 32.41 71.93
CA GLU A 205 48.17 32.24 72.87
C GLU A 205 48.40 30.76 73.21
N LEU A 206 47.32 29.97 73.36
CA LEU A 206 47.40 28.53 73.62
C LEU A 206 48.09 27.78 72.47
N VAL A 207 47.79 28.15 71.22
CA VAL A 207 48.45 27.59 70.02
C VAL A 207 49.91 28.03 69.95
N GLN A 208 50.19 29.33 70.13
CA GLN A 208 51.55 29.87 70.07
C GLN A 208 52.47 29.26 71.13
N LYS A 209 51.98 29.05 72.35
CA LYS A 209 52.74 28.41 73.44
C LYS A 209 52.92 26.90 73.24
N ASN A 210 52.16 26.27 72.33
CA ASN A 210 52.16 24.82 72.13
C ASN A 210 52.16 24.42 70.64
N PRO A 211 53.12 24.86 69.82
CA PRO A 211 53.07 24.75 68.36
C PRO A 211 53.13 23.31 67.84
N LYS A 212 53.54 22.34 68.67
CA LYS A 212 53.64 20.91 68.31
C LYS A 212 52.44 20.07 68.75
N LYS A 213 51.46 20.67 69.46
CA LYS A 213 50.32 19.93 70.01
C LYS A 213 49.14 19.97 69.05
N GLY A 214 48.53 18.80 68.82
CA GLY A 214 47.32 18.71 68.00
C GLY A 214 46.09 19.27 68.72
N PRO A 215 44.96 19.52 68.03
CA PRO A 215 43.74 20.06 68.65
C PRO A 215 43.27 19.24 69.85
N ALA A 216 43.39 17.90 69.80
CA ALA A 216 42.99 17.05 70.92
C ALA A 216 43.85 17.21 72.18
N GLU A 217 45.11 17.61 72.02
CA GLU A 217 46.04 17.85 73.11
C GLU A 217 45.87 19.26 73.67
N LEU A 218 45.66 20.26 72.81
CA LEU A 218 45.37 21.64 73.22
C LEU A 218 44.07 21.72 74.04
N TRP A 219 43.02 21.00 73.65
CA TRP A 219 41.76 20.96 74.40
C TRP A 219 41.93 20.44 75.84
N LYS A 220 42.92 19.59 76.10
CA LYS A 220 43.19 19.07 77.45
C LYS A 220 43.88 20.09 78.35
N LEU A 221 44.47 21.14 77.77
CA LEU A 221 45.19 22.18 78.52
C LEU A 221 44.27 23.28 79.05
N ILE A 222 43.06 23.39 78.50
CA ILE A 222 42.09 24.37 78.97
C ILE A 222 41.58 23.92 80.35
N PRO A 223 41.60 24.79 81.37
CA PRO A 223 41.16 24.47 82.73
C PRO A 223 39.74 23.89 82.74
N LYS A 224 39.50 22.86 83.57
CA LYS A 224 38.16 22.31 83.80
C LYS A 224 37.66 22.80 85.16
N GLY A 225 36.86 23.86 85.17
CA GLY A 225 36.31 24.47 86.39
C GLY A 225 37.10 25.69 86.90
N ARG A 226 36.55 26.35 87.92
CA ARG A 226 37.03 27.64 88.46
C ARG A 226 38.35 27.49 89.22
N ASN A 227 39.47 27.61 88.52
CA ASN A 227 40.81 27.58 89.10
C ASN A 227 41.54 28.92 88.96
N GLY A 228 40.79 30.05 89.03
CA GLY A 228 41.34 31.39 88.87
C GLY A 228 41.83 31.69 87.44
N SER A 229 41.24 31.03 86.44
CA SER A 229 41.51 31.27 85.02
C SER A 229 40.26 31.83 84.36
N ASP A 230 40.40 32.93 83.62
CA ASP A 230 39.27 33.65 83.04
C ASP A 230 38.53 32.82 81.98
N VAL A 231 39.25 31.91 81.30
CA VAL A 231 38.69 30.99 80.30
C VAL A 231 38.78 29.53 80.79
N LEU A 232 37.63 28.85 80.85
CA LEU A 232 37.51 27.48 81.36
C LEU A 232 36.55 26.60 80.54
N ILE A 233 36.59 25.28 80.75
CA ILE A 233 35.61 24.34 80.21
C ILE A 233 34.53 24.08 81.26
N GLU A 234 33.30 24.46 80.95
CA GLU A 234 32.09 24.17 81.73
C GLU A 234 31.07 23.44 80.84
N PHE A 235 30.46 22.35 81.35
CA PHE A 235 29.49 21.54 80.59
C PHE A 235 29.94 21.13 79.17
N GLY A 236 31.25 20.92 78.98
CA GLY A 236 31.83 20.53 77.70
C GLY A 236 31.97 21.65 76.66
N LYS A 237 31.78 22.91 77.05
CA LYS A 237 31.97 24.12 76.24
C LYS A 237 33.02 25.03 76.89
N ILE A 238 33.71 25.84 76.08
CA ILE A 238 34.59 26.91 76.59
C ILE A 238 33.71 28.09 77.03
N THR A 239 33.95 28.56 78.25
CA THR A 239 33.25 29.67 78.91
C THR A 239 34.28 30.71 79.35
N HIS A 240 33.97 31.99 79.12
CA HIS A 240 34.70 33.12 79.73
C HIS A 240 33.93 33.56 80.98
N GLU A 241 34.57 33.54 82.16
CA GLU A 241 33.90 33.79 83.44
C GLU A 241 33.41 35.24 83.59
N GLU A 242 34.19 36.22 83.14
CA GLU A 242 33.85 37.64 83.32
C GLU A 242 32.64 38.07 82.49
N CYS A 243 32.55 37.64 81.22
CA CYS A 243 31.43 38.01 80.35
C CYS A 243 30.30 36.98 80.33
N GLY A 244 30.46 35.83 81.01
CA GLY A 244 29.47 34.74 81.03
C GLY A 244 29.27 34.07 79.67
N CYS A 245 30.15 34.32 78.71
CA CYS A 245 29.96 33.94 77.34
C CYS A 245 30.34 32.45 77.13
N THR A 246 29.39 31.62 76.66
CA THR A 246 29.63 30.21 76.33
C THR A 246 29.78 30.04 74.82
N HIS A 247 30.99 29.74 74.35
CA HIS A 247 31.32 30.00 72.95
C HIS A 247 31.28 28.79 72.04
N PHE A 248 31.90 27.65 72.40
CA PHE A 248 31.85 26.46 71.54
C PHE A 248 32.26 25.17 72.25
N GLY A 249 31.65 24.06 71.84
CA GLY A 249 32.01 22.72 72.27
C GLY A 249 33.24 22.16 71.54
N LYS A 250 33.75 21.02 72.02
CA LYS A 250 34.97 20.34 71.55
C LYS A 250 35.12 20.24 70.02
N LYS A 251 34.04 19.94 69.28
CA LYS A 251 34.06 19.83 67.80
C LYS A 251 34.35 21.16 67.11
N ALA A 252 33.70 22.24 67.55
CA ALA A 252 33.88 23.56 66.97
C ALA A 252 35.26 24.15 67.33
N PHE A 253 35.80 23.84 68.52
CA PHE A 253 37.19 24.14 68.85
C PHE A 253 38.17 23.46 67.89
N TYR A 254 38.01 22.16 67.59
CA TYR A 254 38.90 21.47 66.63
C TYR A 254 38.86 22.10 65.24
N ALA A 255 37.67 22.40 64.74
CA ALA A 255 37.51 23.05 63.44
C ALA A 255 38.17 24.45 63.40
N ARG A 256 38.24 25.15 64.53
CA ARG A 256 38.82 26.49 64.62
C ARG A 256 40.35 26.45 64.69
N ILE A 257 40.92 25.57 65.52
CA ILE A 257 42.37 25.39 65.58
C ILE A 257 42.93 24.85 64.26
N GLN A 258 42.17 24.05 63.51
CA GLN A 258 42.60 23.56 62.19
C GLN A 258 42.56 24.61 61.08
N LYS A 259 41.96 25.79 61.31
CA LYS A 259 41.91 26.90 60.33
C LYS A 259 43.03 27.92 60.51
N ASN A 260 43.74 27.91 61.64
CA ASN A 260 44.89 28.77 61.95
C ASN A 260 46.19 27.96 61.82
#